data_AF-X6C9A6-F1
#
_entry.id   AF-X6C9A6-F1
#
_cell.length_a   1.000
_cell.length_b   1.000
_cell.length_c   1.000
_cell.angle_alpha   90.00
_cell.angle_beta   90.00
_cell.angle_gamma   90.00
#
_symmetry.space_group_name_H-M   'P 1'
#
loop_
_entity.id
_entity.type
_entity.pdbx_description
1 polymer ?
#
loop_
_entity_poly.entity_id
_entity_poly.type
_entity_poly.pdbx_seq_one_letter_code
_entity_poly.pdbx_strand_id
1 'polypeptide(L)'
;MLYPGRFLGPSDIVKLAHVCETVCNERGVALASQNGERIAAHVLRLFMNGMTAESELLDAERNWARRPDLSRQEIPANYADMRNAA
;
A
#
# COMPACT_ATOMS: atom_id res chain seq x y z
N MET A 1 4.57 1.42 -19.06
CA MET A 1 5.73 0.53 -18.90
C MET A 1 5.70 -0.03 -17.49
N LEU A 2 5.38 -1.31 -17.32
CA LEU A 2 5.59 -2.04 -16.07
C LEU A 2 7.07 -2.44 -16.02
N TYR A 3 7.80 -2.01 -15.00
CA TYR A 3 9.18 -2.45 -14.79
C TYR A 3 9.14 -3.96 -14.45
N PRO A 4 9.79 -4.85 -15.23
CA PRO A 4 9.65 -6.29 -15.02
C PRO A 4 10.33 -6.71 -13.72
N GLY A 5 9.54 -7.32 -12.83
CA GLY A 5 10.01 -8.28 -11.83
C GLY A 5 11.03 -7.78 -10.81
N ARG A 6 10.71 -6.71 -10.07
CA ARG A 6 11.49 -6.39 -8.87
C ARG A 6 11.12 -7.39 -7.77
N PHE A 7 12.03 -8.32 -7.49
CA PHE A 7 11.88 -9.29 -6.41
C PHE A 7 11.87 -8.55 -5.06
N LEU A 8 10.87 -8.84 -4.23
CA LEU A 8 10.81 -8.35 -2.86
C LEU A 8 11.76 -9.18 -2.00
N GLY A 9 12.89 -8.58 -1.61
CA GLY A 9 13.77 -9.20 -0.64
C GLY A 9 13.13 -9.22 0.76
N PRO A 10 13.59 -10.09 1.67
CA PRO A 10 13.12 -10.08 3.06
C PRO A 10 13.21 -8.71 3.73
N SER A 11 14.29 -7.96 3.48
CA SER A 11 14.46 -6.59 3.98
C SER A 11 13.45 -5.60 3.41
N ASP A 12 13.01 -5.80 2.16
CA ASP A 12 11.97 -4.95 1.55
C ASP A 12 10.62 -5.24 2.18
N ILE A 13 10.30 -6.51 2.46
CA ILE A 13 9.04 -6.89 3.12
C ILE A 13 8.97 -6.28 4.53
N VAL A 14 10.04 -6.38 5.31
CA VAL A 14 10.12 -5.77 6.66
C VAL A 14 9.92 -4.26 6.59
N LYS A 15 10.57 -3.60 5.62
CA LYS A 15 10.42 -2.16 5.42
C LYS A 15 8.98 -1.78 5.04
N LEU A 16 8.37 -2.48 4.08
CA LEU A 16 7.00 -2.20 3.64
C LEU A 16 5.99 -2.43 4.77
N ALA A 17 6.19 -3.48 5.58
CA ALA A 17 5.38 -3.74 6.78
C ALA A 17 5.51 -2.60 7.79
N HIS A 18 6.74 -2.15 8.08
CA HIS A 18 6.99 -1.04 9.00
C HIS A 18 6.35 0.27 8.53
N VAL A 19 6.43 0.58 7.23
CA VAL A 19 5.73 1.74 6.64
C VAL A 19 4.22 1.63 6.82
N CYS A 20 3.64 0.45 6.51
CA CYS A 20 2.20 0.24 6.65
C CYS A 20 1.73 0.40 8.09
N GLU A 21 2.43 -0.20 9.05
CA GLU A 21 2.14 -0.09 10.48
C GLU A 21 2.23 1.37 10.95
N THR A 22 3.30 2.07 10.56
CA THR A 22 3.51 3.48 10.92
C THR A 22 2.36 4.34 10.41
N VAL A 23 2.00 4.20 9.15
CA VAL A 23 0.93 5.00 8.52
C VAL A 23 -0.44 4.63 9.10
N CYS A 24 -0.70 3.35 9.38
CA CYS A 24 -1.93 2.91 10.02
C CYS A 24 -2.06 3.51 11.43
N ASN A 25 -0.99 3.47 12.23
CA ASN A 25 -0.95 4.05 13.57
C ASN A 25 -1.14 5.58 13.54
N GLU A 26 -0.45 6.29 12.64
CA GLU A 26 -0.61 7.74 12.45
C GLU A 26 -2.04 8.13 12.10
N ARG A 27 -2.77 7.26 11.39
CA ARG A 27 -4.15 7.49 10.95
C ARG A 27 -5.20 6.91 11.90
N GLY A 28 -4.81 6.22 12.97
CA GLY A 28 -5.73 5.52 13.87
C GLY A 28 -6.52 4.40 13.18
N VAL A 29 -5.95 3.79 12.15
CA VAL A 29 -6.58 2.72 11.35
C VAL A 29 -6.03 1.37 11.79
N ALA A 30 -6.90 0.37 11.98
CA ALA A 30 -6.46 -0.99 12.21
C ALA A 30 -5.83 -1.60 10.95
N LEU A 31 -4.65 -2.21 11.08
CA LEU A 31 -3.91 -2.79 9.94
C LEU A 31 -4.74 -3.84 9.17
N ALA A 32 -5.51 -4.66 9.89
CA ALA A 32 -6.38 -5.70 9.32
C ALA A 32 -7.74 -5.17 8.80
N SER A 33 -7.93 -3.85 8.73
CA SER A 33 -9.15 -3.26 8.18
C SER A 33 -9.03 -3.04 6.68
N GLN A 34 -10.16 -2.85 5.99
CA GLN A 34 -10.18 -2.48 4.57
C GLN A 34 -9.34 -1.22 4.27
N ASN A 35 -9.29 -0.26 5.20
CA ASN A 35 -8.46 0.93 5.06
C ASN A 35 -6.97 0.61 5.22
N GLY A 36 -6.61 -0.32 6.11
CA GLY A 36 -5.25 -0.84 6.24
C GLY A 36 -4.77 -1.57 4.97
N GLU A 37 -5.64 -2.39 4.37
CA GLU A 37 -5.36 -3.04 3.09
C GLU A 37 -5.11 -2.04 1.96
N ARG A 38 -5.89 -0.94 1.91
CA ARG A 38 -5.70 0.14 0.92
C ARG A 38 -4.36 0.85 1.09
N ILE A 39 -3.95 1.12 2.33
CA ILE A 39 -2.63 1.69 2.63
C ILE A 39 -1.54 0.73 2.15
N ALA A 40 -1.63 -0.56 2.49
CA ALA A 40 -0.65 -1.55 2.06
C ALA A 40 -0.55 -1.68 0.53
N ALA A 41 -1.70 -1.68 -0.16
CA ALA A 41 -1.73 -1.74 -1.62
C ALA A 41 -1.07 -0.53 -2.29
N HIS A 42 -1.24 0.67 -1.72
CA HIS A 42 -0.63 1.88 -2.25
C HIS A 42 0.87 1.95 -1.96
N VAL A 43 1.30 1.63 -0.73
CA VAL A 43 2.71 1.51 -0.36
C VAL A 43 3.43 0.52 -1.29
N LEU A 44 2.82 -0.65 -1.55
CA LEU A 44 3.36 -1.62 -2.49
C LEU A 44 3.43 -1.07 -3.92
N ARG A 45 2.39 -0.35 -4.36
CA ARG A 45 2.38 0.29 -5.69
C ARG A 45 3.51 1.31 -5.85
N LEU A 46 3.73 2.16 -4.85
CA LEU A 46 4.84 3.13 -4.86
C LEU A 46 6.19 2.41 -4.96
N PHE A 47 6.36 1.33 -4.20
CA PHE A 47 7.57 0.52 -4.22
C PHE A 47 7.83 -0.14 -5.58
N MET A 48 6.80 -0.72 -6.19
CA MET A 48 6.91 -1.31 -7.52
C MET A 48 7.20 -0.27 -8.61
N ASN A 49 6.78 0.97 -8.40
CA ASN A 49 7.07 2.10 -9.29
C ASN A 49 8.48 2.69 -9.10
N GLY A 50 9.29 2.12 -8.21
CA GLY A 50 10.69 2.52 -8.00
C GLY A 50 10.95 3.40 -6.78
N MET A 51 9.94 3.67 -5.94
CA MET A 51 10.13 4.40 -4.68
C MET A 51 10.58 3.43 -3.58
N THR A 52 11.88 3.42 -3.26
CA THR A 52 12.48 2.33 -2.46
C THR A 52 12.91 2.76 -1.06
N ALA A 53 13.03 4.07 -0.85
CA ALA A 53 13.42 4.66 0.42
C ALA A 53 12.21 4.73 1.35
N GLU A 54 12.42 4.38 2.60
CA GLU A 54 11.36 4.32 3.61
C GLU A 54 10.76 5.71 3.89
N SER A 55 11.61 6.73 4.00
CA SER A 55 11.18 8.12 4.19
C SER A 55 10.32 8.62 3.04
N GLU A 56 10.69 8.28 1.80
CA GLU A 56 9.92 8.66 0.62
C GLU A 56 8.54 8.00 0.61
N LEU A 57 8.46 6.72 0.98
CA LEU A 57 7.20 6.00 1.09
C LEU A 57 6.28 6.61 2.17
N LEU A 58 6.85 6.95 3.34
CA LEU A 58 6.11 7.60 4.42
C LEU A 58 5.59 8.98 4.01
N ASP A 59 6.44 9.79 3.37
CA ASP A 59 6.06 11.12 2.91
C ASP A 59 5.01 11.06 1.80
N ALA A 60 5.13 10.12 0.87
CA ALA A 60 4.14 9.89 -0.17
C ALA A 60 2.78 9.45 0.42
N GLU A 61 2.78 8.57 1.42
CA GLU A 61 1.56 8.18 2.13
C GLU A 61 0.92 9.36 2.88
N ARG A 62 1.71 10.13 3.62
CA ARG A 62 1.19 11.32 4.34
C ARG A 62 0.62 12.36 3.37
N ASN A 63 1.26 12.55 2.22
CA ASN A 63 0.79 13.46 1.19
C ASN A 63 -0.46 12.93 0.47
N TRP A 64 -0.59 11.61 0.32
CA TRP A 64 -1.79 11.00 -0.22
C TRP A 64 -2.98 11.16 0.74
N ALA A 65 -2.76 10.97 2.05
CA ALA A 65 -3.80 11.16 3.08
C ALA A 65 -4.38 12.59 3.11
N ARG A 66 -3.56 13.60 2.77
CA ARG A 66 -3.98 15.00 2.73
C ARG A 66 -4.80 15.36 1.50
N ARG A 67 -4.87 14.48 0.49
CA ARG A 67 -5.74 14.71 -0.66
C ARG A 67 -7.16 14.26 -0.29
N PRO A 68 -8.15 15.17 -0.23
CA PRO A 68 -9.53 14.77 -0.07
C PRO A 68 -9.94 14.01 -1.34
N ASP A 69 -9.91 12.68 -1.26
CA ASP A 69 -10.59 11.67 -2.08
C ASP A 69 -11.08 12.06 -3.49
N LEU A 70 -10.27 12.79 -4.26
CA LEU A 70 -10.60 13.23 -5.64
C LEU A 70 -10.30 12.14 -6.66
N SER A 71 -10.14 10.90 -6.21
CA SER A 71 -9.92 9.77 -7.09
C SER A 71 -10.53 8.52 -6.46
N ARG A 72 -11.86 8.52 -6.43
CA ARG A 72 -12.68 7.33 -6.66
C ARG A 72 -12.26 6.69 -7.99
N GLN A 73 -11.05 6.12 -8.04
CA GLN A 73 -10.71 5.09 -9.00
C GLN A 73 -11.23 3.81 -8.40
N GLU A 74 -12.43 3.47 -8.82
CA GLU A 74 -12.98 2.13 -8.79
C GLU A 74 -11.90 1.18 -9.32
N ILE A 75 -11.20 0.52 -8.40
CA ILE A 75 -10.62 -0.78 -8.70
C ILE A 75 -11.87 -1.64 -8.91
N PRO A 76 -12.16 -2.16 -10.12
CA PRO A 76 -13.31 -3.00 -10.31
C PRO A 76 -13.19 -4.16 -9.32
N ALA A 77 -14.22 -4.34 -8.52
CA ALA A 77 -14.36 -5.33 -7.46
C ALA A 77 -14.34 -6.76 -8.04
N ASN A 78 -13.19 -7.20 -8.55
CA ASN A 78 -13.02 -8.50 -9.19
C ASN A 78 -11.89 -9.34 -8.55
N TYR A 79 -11.52 -9.01 -7.31
CA TYR A 79 -10.64 -9.83 -6.47
C TYR A 79 -11.32 -10.38 -5.21
N ALA A 80 -12.61 -10.06 -4.99
CA ALA A 80 -13.37 -10.56 -3.85
C ALA A 80 -13.91 -11.99 -4.05
N ASP A 81 -13.86 -12.54 -5.27
CA ASP A 81 -14.54 -13.79 -5.63
C ASP A 81 -13.61 -15.02 -5.73
N MET A 82 -12.46 -15.01 -5.04
CA MET A 82 -11.55 -16.17 -4.98
C MET A 82 -11.31 -16.72 -3.58
N ARG A 83 -12.06 -16.27 -2.57
CA ARG A 83 -11.89 -16.75 -1.18
C ARG A 83 -12.92 -17.76 -0.68
N ASN A 84 -13.84 -18.23 -1.54
CA ASN A 84 -14.84 -19.25 -1.20
C ASN A 84 -14.94 -20.40 -2.22
N ALA A 85 -13.80 -20.91 -2.70
CA ALA A 85 -13.79 -22.17 -3.44
C ALA A 85 -12.44 -22.90 -3.27
N ALA A 86 -12.25 -23.54 -2.11
CA ALA A 86 -11.47 -24.77 -1.93
C ALA A 86 -11.61 -25.25 -0.48
#